data_AF-H5U520-F1
#
_entry.id   AF-H5U520-F1
#
_cell.length_a   1.000
_cell.length_b   1.000
_cell.length_c   1.000
_cell.angle_alpha   90.00
_cell.angle_beta   90.00
_cell.angle_gamma   90.00
#
_symmetry.space_group_name_H-M   'P 1'
#
loop_
_entity.id
_entity.type
_entity.pdbx_description
1 polymer ?
#
loop_
_entity_poly.entity_id
_entity_poly.type
_entity_poly.pdbx_seq_one_letter_code
_entity_poly.pdbx_strand_id
1 'polypeptide(L)'
;MLDSMEPGIPLDESERLAVEEDLADLAVYEALLAHRGIRGLVVVCDDCQEDHYHDWDMLRANLLQLLIDGTVRPHEPAVDPRPDAYVTWDYCRGYADAHHHLDNER
;
A
#
# COMPACT_ATOMS: atom_id res chain seq x y z
N MET A 1 22.54 24.17 6.77
CA MET A 1 22.63 22.81 7.33
C MET A 1 21.96 21.94 6.29
N LEU A 2 22.74 21.22 5.46
CA LEU A 2 22.11 20.29 4.52
C LEU A 2 21.50 19.18 5.37
N ASP A 3 20.19 19.04 5.25
CA ASP A 3 19.42 17.91 5.76
C ASP A 3 20.09 16.64 5.22
N SER A 4 20.78 15.91 6.10
CA SER A 4 21.31 14.60 5.76
C SER A 4 20.11 13.71 5.55
N MET A 5 19.66 13.56 4.30
CA MET A 5 18.85 12.41 3.90
C MET A 5 19.63 11.18 4.37
N GLU A 6 19.19 10.59 5.48
CA GLU A 6 19.76 9.34 5.97
C GLU A 6 19.70 8.34 4.82
N PRO A 7 20.83 7.75 4.39
CA PRO A 7 20.77 6.74 3.35
C PRO A 7 19.87 5.62 3.86
N GLY A 8 18.84 5.26 3.08
CA GLY A 8 17.97 4.16 3.45
C GLY A 8 18.82 2.91 3.68
N ILE A 9 18.51 2.19 4.75
CA ILE A 9 19.17 0.91 5.00
C ILE A 9 18.51 -0.07 4.03
N PRO A 10 19.27 -0.70 3.11
CA PRO A 10 18.70 -1.68 2.22
C PRO A 10 18.07 -2.82 3.03
N LEU A 11 16.89 -3.26 2.61
CA LEU A 11 16.15 -4.32 3.27
C LEU A 11 16.95 -5.63 3.33
N ASP A 12 16.89 -6.32 4.45
CA ASP A 12 17.35 -7.69 4.54
C ASP A 12 16.47 -8.64 3.69
N GLU A 13 16.96 -9.86 3.40
CA GLU A 13 16.27 -10.80 2.51
C GLU A 13 14.81 -11.08 2.93
N SER A 14 14.56 -11.23 4.23
CA SER A 14 13.21 -11.45 4.77
C SER A 14 12.29 -10.25 4.61
N GLU A 15 12.80 -9.03 4.82
CA GLU A 15 12.03 -7.80 4.65
C GLU A 15 11.72 -7.56 3.18
N ARG A 16 12.70 -7.83 2.30
CA ARG A 16 12.52 -7.75 0.86
C ARG A 16 11.43 -8.70 0.39
N LEU A 17 11.45 -9.95 0.87
CA LEU A 17 10.41 -10.93 0.55
C LEU A 17 9.03 -10.47 1.01
N ALA A 18 8.91 -9.95 2.24
CA ALA A 18 7.64 -9.44 2.76
C ALA A 18 7.09 -8.30 1.89
N VAL A 19 7.94 -7.38 1.45
CA VAL A 19 7.53 -6.27 0.56
C VAL A 19 7.14 -6.77 -0.84
N GLU A 20 7.83 -7.81 -1.35
CA GLU A 20 7.46 -8.47 -2.60
C GLU A 20 6.09 -9.17 -2.50
N GLU A 21 5.79 -9.80 -1.36
CA GLU A 21 4.47 -10.37 -1.06
C GLU A 21 3.39 -9.28 -0.98
N ASP A 22 3.65 -8.18 -0.26
CA ASP A 22 2.72 -7.05 -0.18
C ASP A 22 2.43 -6.43 -1.55
N LEU A 23 3.42 -6.34 -2.44
CA LEU A 23 3.22 -5.90 -3.83
C LEU A 23 2.33 -6.84 -4.63
N ALA A 24 2.46 -8.15 -4.42
CA ALA A 24 1.62 -9.16 -5.06
C ALA A 24 0.17 -9.06 -4.58
N ASP A 25 -0.04 -8.98 -3.25
CA ASP A 25 -1.35 -8.74 -2.64
C ASP A 25 -1.97 -7.44 -3.14
N LEU A 26 -1.20 -6.35 -3.19
CA LEU A 26 -1.67 -5.05 -3.66
C LEU A 26 -2.20 -5.12 -5.09
N ALA A 27 -1.54 -5.87 -5.97
CA ALA A 27 -1.99 -6.06 -7.35
C ALA A 27 -3.32 -6.81 -7.42
N VAL A 28 -3.54 -7.80 -6.55
CA VAL A 28 -4.82 -8.52 -6.44
C VAL A 28 -5.91 -7.58 -5.94
N TYR A 29 -5.63 -6.79 -4.91
CA TYR A 29 -6.61 -5.88 -4.31
C TYR A 29 -7.04 -4.79 -5.28
N GLU A 30 -6.08 -4.18 -6.00
CA GLU A 30 -6.39 -3.23 -7.07
C GLU A 30 -7.29 -3.88 -8.13
N ALA A 31 -6.94 -5.09 -8.61
CA ALA A 31 -7.74 -5.77 -9.62
C ALA A 31 -9.18 -6.06 -9.17
N LEU A 32 -9.40 -6.34 -7.88
CA LEU A 32 -10.73 -6.66 -7.32
C LEU A 32 -11.55 -5.41 -6.94
N LEU A 33 -10.90 -4.31 -6.57
CA LEU A 33 -11.55 -3.15 -5.95
C LEU A 33 -11.52 -1.89 -6.82
N ALA A 34 -10.54 -1.74 -7.73
CA ALA A 34 -10.46 -0.56 -8.59
C ALA A 34 -11.71 -0.40 -9.46
N HIS A 35 -12.23 -1.50 -10.00
CA HIS A 35 -13.46 -1.48 -10.80
C HIS A 35 -14.74 -1.19 -9.99
N ARG A 36 -14.65 -1.19 -8.64
CA ARG A 36 -15.73 -0.82 -7.72
C ARG A 36 -15.69 0.65 -7.31
N GLY A 37 -14.70 1.41 -7.77
CA GLY A 37 -14.50 2.82 -7.43
C GLY A 37 -13.55 3.07 -6.27
N ILE A 38 -12.89 2.03 -5.75
CA ILE A 38 -11.84 2.16 -4.74
C ILE A 38 -10.54 2.59 -5.41
N ARG A 39 -9.96 3.71 -4.97
CA ARG A 39 -8.75 4.31 -5.55
C ARG A 39 -7.47 3.92 -4.83
N GLY A 40 -7.57 3.39 -3.62
CA GLY A 40 -6.41 2.96 -2.85
C GLY A 40 -6.72 2.61 -1.41
N LEU A 41 -5.71 2.77 -0.56
CA LEU A 41 -5.74 2.39 0.84
C LEU A 41 -5.67 3.59 1.78
N VAL A 42 -6.31 3.45 2.93
CA VAL A 42 -6.11 4.35 4.08
C VAL A 42 -5.31 3.62 5.15
N VAL A 43 -4.24 4.27 5.62
CA VAL A 43 -3.34 3.76 6.66
C VAL A 43 -3.25 4.81 7.75
N VAL A 44 -3.47 4.41 9.01
CA VAL A 44 -3.23 5.28 10.15
C VAL A 44 -1.73 5.31 10.41
N CYS A 45 -1.11 6.48 10.28
CA CYS A 45 0.32 6.62 10.56
C CYS A 45 0.56 6.67 12.07
N ASP A 46 1.48 5.85 12.57
CA ASP A 46 1.78 5.80 14.02
C ASP A 46 2.49 7.07 14.52
N ASP A 47 3.22 7.78 13.64
CA ASP A 47 3.97 8.98 14.02
C ASP A 47 3.08 10.23 14.16
N CYS A 48 2.24 10.51 13.16
CA CYS A 48 1.35 11.67 13.16
C CYS A 48 -0.07 11.38 13.69
N GLN A 49 -0.45 10.10 13.87
CA GLN A 49 -1.80 9.68 14.29
C GLN A 49 -2.92 10.18 13.35
N GLU A 50 -2.61 10.31 12.06
CA GLU A 50 -3.53 10.79 11.02
C GLU A 50 -3.77 9.72 9.94
N ASP A 51 -4.92 9.82 9.28
CA ASP A 51 -5.30 8.95 8.16
C ASP A 51 -4.53 9.35 6.89
N HIS A 52 -3.67 8.45 6.42
CA HIS A 52 -2.93 8.63 5.17
C HIS A 52 -3.61 7.85 4.04
N TYR A 53 -4.12 8.61 3.07
CA TYR A 53 -4.73 8.06 1.86
C TYR A 53 -3.68 7.89 0.77
N HIS A 54 -3.45 6.65 0.37
CA HIS A 54 -2.52 6.29 -0.69
C HIS A 54 -3.28 5.67 -1.85
N ASP A 55 -3.21 6.30 -3.03
CA ASP A 55 -3.69 5.68 -4.26
C ASP A 55 -2.87 4.42 -4.60
N TRP A 56 -3.45 3.51 -5.38
CA TRP A 56 -2.79 2.24 -5.76
C TRP A 56 -1.39 2.44 -6.34
N ASP A 57 -1.23 3.39 -7.26
CA ASP A 57 0.05 3.70 -7.91
C ASP A 57 1.07 4.28 -6.92
N MET A 58 0.62 5.15 -6.00
CA MET A 58 1.47 5.77 -4.99
C MET A 58 2.02 4.71 -4.03
N LEU A 59 1.15 3.83 -3.52
CA LEU A 59 1.56 2.77 -2.61
C LEU A 59 2.50 1.77 -3.29
N ARG A 60 2.21 1.40 -4.55
CA ARG A 60 3.09 0.57 -5.37
C ARG A 60 4.47 1.21 -5.54
N ALA A 61 4.52 2.50 -5.88
CA ALA A 61 5.78 3.22 -6.06
C ALA A 61 6.59 3.26 -4.76
N ASN A 62 5.93 3.38 -3.60
CA ASN A 62 6.57 3.36 -2.30
C ASN A 62 7.19 2.00 -1.98
N LEU A 63 6.44 0.91 -2.15
CA LEU A 63 6.95 -0.45 -1.92
C LEU A 63 8.10 -0.79 -2.87
N LEU A 64 7.99 -0.42 -4.15
CA LEU A 64 9.07 -0.60 -5.12
C LEU A 64 10.33 0.18 -4.73
N GLN A 65 10.19 1.39 -4.21
CA GLN A 65 11.35 2.17 -3.76
C GLN A 65 11.98 1.59 -2.49
N LEU A 66 11.15 1.09 -1.57
CA LEU A 66 11.60 0.39 -0.38
C LEU A 66 12.46 -0.83 -0.76
N LEU A 67 12.09 -1.56 -1.82
CA LEU A 67 12.91 -2.65 -2.37
C LEU A 67 14.24 -2.21 -2.98
N ILE A 68 14.31 -0.99 -3.54
CA ILE A 68 15.50 -0.50 -4.25
C ILE A 68 16.56 0.00 -3.27
N ASP A 69 16.16 0.83 -2.31
CA ASP A 69 17.10 1.58 -1.47
C ASP A 69 16.64 1.67 0.01
N GLY A 70 15.58 0.97 0.40
CA GLY A 70 15.08 1.03 1.78
C GLY A 70 14.44 2.37 2.15
N THR A 71 14.15 3.23 1.17
CA THR A 71 13.54 4.56 1.40
C THR A 71 12.10 4.60 0.91
N VAL A 72 11.23 5.25 1.68
CA VAL A 72 9.89 5.65 1.21
C VAL A 72 9.97 7.09 0.73
N ARG A 73 9.38 7.38 -0.44
CA ARG A 73 9.39 8.74 -0.97
C ARG A 73 8.35 9.56 -0.21
N PRO A 74 8.68 10.78 0.26
CA PRO A 74 7.66 11.70 0.72
C PRO A 74 6.71 11.94 -0.45
N HIS A 75 5.42 11.72 -0.20
CA HIS A 75 4.36 12.05 -1.14
C HIS A 75 3.57 13.23 -0.61
N GLU A 76 3.05 14.04 -1.53
CA GLU A 76 2.09 15.06 -1.15
C GLU A 76 0.77 14.38 -0.76
N PRO A 77 0.03 14.92 0.22
CA PRO A 77 -1.28 14.40 0.58
C PRO A 77 -2.23 14.46 -0.62
N ALA A 78 -3.11 13.47 -0.73
CA ALA A 78 -4.13 13.47 -1.78
C ALA A 78 -4.99 14.75 -1.70
N VAL A 79 -5.18 15.44 -2.82
CA VAL A 79 -6.05 16.63 -2.88
C VAL A 79 -7.50 16.16 -2.93
N ASP A 80 -8.30 16.53 -1.92
CA ASP A 80 -9.69 16.09 -1.73
C ASP A 80 -9.81 14.55 -1.66
N PRO A 81 -9.27 13.90 -0.62
CA PRO A 81 -9.46 12.48 -0.44
C PRO A 81 -10.95 12.25 -0.22
N ARG A 82 -11.61 11.60 -1.17
CA ARG A 82 -12.96 11.07 -0.98
C ARG A 82 -12.78 9.86 -0.07
N PRO A 83 -13.06 9.93 1.24
CA PRO A 83 -12.70 8.86 2.17
C PRO A 83 -13.38 7.54 1.80
N ASP A 84 -14.59 7.60 1.22
CA ASP A 84 -15.33 6.45 0.71
C ASP A 84 -14.65 5.72 -0.45
N ALA A 85 -13.65 6.34 -1.08
CA ALA A 85 -12.86 5.76 -2.16
C ALA A 85 -11.59 5.03 -1.67
N TYR A 86 -11.35 4.99 -0.36
CA TYR A 86 -10.19 4.32 0.24
C TYR A 86 -10.65 3.32 1.30
N VAL A 87 -9.93 2.21 1.40
CA VAL A 87 -10.24 1.13 2.34
C VAL A 87 -9.01 0.71 3.10
N THR A 88 -9.16 -0.03 4.20
CA THR A 88 -8.03 -0.54 4.95
C THR A 88 -7.45 -1.80 4.30
N TRP A 89 -6.19 -2.11 4.62
CA TRP A 89 -5.57 -3.39 4.26
C TRP A 89 -6.38 -4.60 4.71
N ASP A 90 -6.93 -4.55 5.94
CA ASP A 90 -7.77 -5.59 6.50
C ASP A 90 -9.03 -5.85 5.64
N TYR A 91 -9.68 -4.77 5.19
CA TYR A 91 -10.84 -4.87 4.29
C TYR A 91 -10.46 -5.55 2.98
N CYS A 92 -9.34 -5.15 2.36
CA CYS A 92 -8.87 -5.75 1.12
C CYS A 92 -8.58 -7.24 1.27
N ARG A 93 -7.91 -7.63 2.35
CA ARG A 93 -7.57 -9.02 2.64
C ARG A 93 -8.82 -9.87 2.86
N GLY A 94 -9.76 -9.39 3.67
CA GLY A 94 -11.04 -10.09 3.88
C GLY A 94 -11.86 -10.20 2.59
N TYR A 95 -11.83 -9.18 1.74
CA TYR A 95 -12.49 -9.20 0.44
C TYR A 95 -11.86 -10.23 -0.51
N ALA A 96 -10.54 -10.27 -0.60
CA ALA A 96 -9.80 -11.21 -1.43
C ALA A 96 -9.98 -12.66 -0.96
N ASP A 97 -9.94 -12.91 0.35
CA ASP A 97 -10.21 -14.23 0.93
C ASP A 97 -11.62 -14.74 0.57
N ALA A 98 -12.63 -13.89 0.76
CA ALA A 98 -14.00 -14.23 0.36
C ALA A 98 -14.13 -14.50 -1.15
N HIS A 99 -13.43 -13.71 -1.98
CA HIS A 99 -13.41 -13.93 -3.43
C HIS A 99 -12.75 -15.26 -3.82
N HIS A 100 -11.64 -15.62 -3.18
CA HIS A 100 -10.96 -16.90 -3.42
C HIS A 100 -11.80 -18.10 -2.95
N HIS A 101 -12.49 -17.99 -1.82
CA HIS A 101 -13.44 -19.02 -1.38
C HIS A 101 -14.56 -19.25 -2.41
N LEU A 102 -15.19 -18.17 -2.91
CA LEU A 102 -16.24 -18.26 -3.93
C LEU A 102 -15.77 -18.78 -5.29
N ASP A 103 -14.48 -18.59 -5.62
CA ASP A 103 -13.87 -19.15 -6.83
C ASP A 103 -13.66 -20.67 -6.71
N ASN A 104 -13.16 -21.12 -5.56
CA ASN A 104 -12.88 -22.53 -5.29
C ASN A 104 -14.15 -23.38 -5.12
N GLU A 105 -15.30 -22.75 -4.89
CA GLU A 105 -16.61 -23.41 -4.77
C GLU A 105 -17.38 -23.54 -6.10
N ARG A 106 -16.80 -23.11 -7.24
CA ARG A 106 -17.49 -23.00 -8.53
C ARG A 106 -17.07 -24.05 -9.57
#